data_AF-A0A963FST0-F1
#
_entry.id   AF-A0A963FST0-F1
#
_cell.length_a   1.000
_cell.length_b   1.000
_cell.length_c   1.000
_cell.angle_alpha   90.00
_cell.angle_beta   90.00
_cell.angle_gamma   90.00
#
_symmetry.space_group_name_H-M   'P 1'
#
loop_
_entity.id
_entity.type
_entity.pdbx_description
1 polymer ?
#
loop_
_entity_poly.entity_id
_entity_poly.type
_entity_poly.pdbx_seq_one_letter_code
_entity_poly.pdbx_strand_id
1 'polypeptide(L)'
;MRPLSVVAVALWPTWAAATCPPAEPEPPGSFAVAAPTALIVTHATGVHDPRLATKPGIDAAVALARREGLPVIYLQDDSPPDSYFAGDCAPERRIRSEGGELGFGVPDDAVVSVGGHLEMCLSVSWHEVLLQWSKRPPRSRTLTVFMDGVYSNAKAIDEQDPYYDALSRFMNVVTYGRPGGEHWPKLTLLETLGIIIEPAAQIDYLVRVLPNWARTMPPAYRVELWLNGALARRLQGGEGRMAPVLRFDFRDSALDPALSLRQPNP
;
A
#
# COMPACT_ATOMS: atom_id res chain seq x y z
N MET A 1 -36.75 -61.04 -11.28
CA MET A 1 -36.66 -59.59 -11.52
C MET A 1 -36.10 -58.95 -10.26
N ARG A 2 -34.87 -58.42 -10.30
CA ARG A 2 -34.22 -57.74 -9.16
C ARG A 2 -34.33 -56.22 -9.40
N PRO A 3 -34.80 -55.41 -8.43
CA PRO A 3 -34.72 -53.96 -8.57
C PRO A 3 -33.29 -53.51 -8.24
N LEU A 4 -32.66 -52.80 -9.19
CA LEU A 4 -31.47 -52.00 -8.92
C LEU A 4 -31.91 -50.75 -8.15
N SER A 5 -31.49 -50.64 -6.89
CA SER A 5 -31.55 -49.39 -6.14
C SER A 5 -30.39 -48.50 -6.58
N VAL A 6 -30.70 -47.40 -7.27
CA VAL A 6 -29.75 -46.33 -7.60
C VAL A 6 -29.52 -45.52 -6.32
N VAL A 7 -28.30 -45.56 -5.79
CA VAL A 7 -27.87 -44.65 -4.71
C VAL A 7 -27.45 -43.33 -5.37
N ALA A 8 -28.29 -42.32 -5.25
CA ALA A 8 -27.93 -40.95 -5.62
C ALA A 8 -27.05 -40.35 -4.51
N VAL A 9 -25.75 -40.28 -4.76
CA VAL A 9 -24.81 -39.53 -3.91
C VAL A 9 -25.01 -38.05 -4.22
N ALA A 10 -25.71 -37.35 -3.33
CA ALA A 10 -25.79 -35.90 -3.35
C ALA A 10 -24.42 -35.32 -2.97
N LEU A 11 -23.61 -34.98 -3.96
CA LEU A 11 -22.43 -34.14 -3.79
C LEU A 11 -22.92 -32.71 -3.54
N TRP A 12 -23.11 -32.35 -2.28
CA TRP A 12 -23.23 -30.95 -1.90
C TRP A 12 -21.84 -30.31 -1.94
N PRO A 13 -21.64 -29.27 -2.76
CA PRO A 13 -20.37 -28.57 -2.73
C PRO A 13 -20.36 -27.73 -1.45
N THR A 14 -19.45 -28.05 -0.54
CA THR A 14 -19.14 -27.22 0.63
C THR A 14 -18.39 -25.98 0.16
N TRP A 15 -19.13 -25.00 -0.37
CA TRP A 15 -18.64 -23.62 -0.46
C TRP A 15 -18.71 -23.03 0.94
N ALA A 16 -17.80 -23.45 1.81
CA ALA A 16 -17.45 -22.64 2.95
C ALA A 16 -16.75 -21.41 2.36
N ALA A 17 -17.50 -20.33 2.12
CA ALA A 17 -16.90 -19.02 2.02
C ALA A 17 -16.21 -18.80 3.37
N ALA A 18 -14.89 -18.99 3.39
CA ALA A 18 -14.09 -18.78 4.58
C ALA A 18 -14.06 -17.27 4.86
N THR A 19 -15.13 -16.77 5.47
CA THR A 19 -15.13 -15.46 6.11
C THR A 19 -14.17 -15.57 7.28
N CYS A 20 -13.04 -14.87 7.19
CA CYS A 20 -12.05 -14.83 8.25
C CYS A 20 -12.75 -14.41 9.56
N PRO A 21 -12.49 -15.08 10.69
CA PRO A 21 -13.07 -14.64 11.95
C PRO A 21 -12.58 -13.21 12.24
N PRO A 22 -13.46 -12.31 12.70
CA PRO A 22 -13.03 -11.00 13.14
C PRO A 22 -12.03 -11.18 14.28
N ALA A 23 -10.87 -10.56 14.15
CA ALA A 23 -9.83 -10.54 15.17
C ALA A 23 -9.62 -9.09 15.59
N GLU A 24 -9.70 -8.84 16.91
CA GLU A 24 -9.40 -7.52 17.45
C GLU A 24 -7.93 -7.17 17.19
N PRO A 25 -7.62 -5.93 16.77
CA PRO A 25 -6.25 -5.50 16.63
C PRO A 25 -5.56 -5.42 17.99
N GLU A 26 -4.31 -5.89 18.03
CA GLU A 26 -3.45 -5.77 19.20
C GLU A 26 -3.10 -4.29 19.43
N PRO A 27 -2.95 -3.83 20.68
CA PRO A 27 -2.45 -2.48 20.93
C PRO A 27 -1.04 -2.31 20.34
N PRO A 28 -0.62 -1.09 19.97
CA PRO A 28 0.76 -0.84 19.57
C PRO A 28 1.71 -1.30 20.68
N GLY A 29 2.66 -2.14 20.31
CA GLY A 29 3.61 -2.75 21.23
C GLY A 29 5.02 -2.67 20.66
N SER A 30 6.01 -2.45 21.52
CA SER A 30 7.42 -2.35 21.13
C SER A 30 8.02 -3.71 20.74
N PHE A 31 7.48 -4.34 19.70
CA PHE A 31 8.13 -5.45 18.99
C PHE A 31 8.91 -4.91 17.79
N ALA A 32 9.80 -5.73 17.24
CA ALA A 32 10.48 -5.44 16.00
C ALA A 32 10.21 -6.56 14.99
N VAL A 33 10.03 -6.18 13.73
CA VAL A 33 9.90 -7.15 12.65
C VAL A 33 11.28 -7.75 12.37
N ALA A 34 11.42 -9.06 12.61
CA ALA A 34 12.71 -9.75 12.47
C ALA A 34 13.11 -9.98 10.99
N ALA A 35 12.15 -9.99 10.07
CA ALA A 35 12.41 -10.16 8.65
C ALA A 35 13.04 -8.89 8.04
N PRO A 36 13.88 -9.01 6.98
CA PRO A 36 14.48 -7.86 6.30
C PRO A 36 13.46 -7.01 5.53
N THR A 37 12.33 -7.63 5.15
CA THR A 37 11.24 -7.00 4.40
C THR A 37 9.90 -7.39 5.01
N ALA A 38 8.93 -6.47 5.03
CA ALA A 38 7.56 -6.74 5.42
C ALA A 38 6.57 -5.91 4.57
N LEU A 39 5.35 -6.45 4.42
CA LEU A 39 4.20 -5.73 3.88
C LEU A 39 3.44 -5.07 5.03
N ILE A 40 3.24 -3.75 4.92
CA ILE A 40 2.40 -2.96 5.82
C ILE A 40 1.16 -2.50 5.05
N VAL A 41 -0.01 -2.91 5.54
CA VAL A 41 -1.33 -2.56 4.98
C VAL A 41 -1.97 -1.51 5.88
N THR A 42 -2.06 -0.26 5.41
CA THR A 42 -2.54 0.86 6.23
C THR A 42 -4.03 1.11 6.02
N HIS A 43 -4.86 0.94 7.06
CA HIS A 43 -6.28 1.31 7.09
C HIS A 43 -7.11 0.90 5.86
N ALA A 44 -6.79 -0.26 5.27
CA ALA A 44 -7.51 -0.78 4.11
C ALA A 44 -8.93 -1.21 4.49
N THR A 45 -9.93 -0.35 4.28
CA THR A 45 -11.32 -0.60 4.65
C THR A 45 -12.30 -0.14 3.57
N GLY A 46 -13.47 -0.77 3.52
CA GLY A 46 -14.62 -0.32 2.73
C GLY A 46 -15.29 0.94 3.28
N VAL A 47 -14.98 1.34 4.52
CA VAL A 47 -15.41 2.63 5.07
C VAL A 47 -14.68 3.77 4.36
N HIS A 48 -13.38 3.62 4.15
CA HIS A 48 -12.54 4.65 3.53
C HIS A 48 -12.39 4.50 2.01
N ASP A 49 -12.60 3.28 1.48
CA ASP A 49 -12.68 2.96 0.05
C ASP A 49 -14.01 2.22 -0.26
N PRO A 50 -15.15 2.93 -0.29
CA PRO A 50 -16.45 2.31 -0.55
C PRO A 50 -16.65 1.94 -2.03
N ARG A 51 -15.69 2.26 -2.93
CA ARG A 51 -15.69 1.72 -4.30
C ARG A 51 -15.02 0.34 -4.35
N LEU A 52 -14.35 -0.07 -3.28
CA LEU A 52 -13.47 -1.23 -3.25
C LEU A 52 -12.39 -1.14 -4.35
N ALA A 53 -12.00 0.07 -4.75
CA ALA A 53 -11.14 0.30 -5.91
C ALA A 53 -9.73 -0.26 -5.67
N THR A 54 -9.24 -0.17 -4.44
CA THR A 54 -7.92 -0.69 -4.04
C THR A 54 -7.91 -2.14 -3.64
N LYS A 55 -9.09 -2.72 -3.36
CA LYS A 55 -9.18 -4.10 -2.86
C LYS A 55 -8.44 -5.11 -3.75
N PRO A 56 -8.59 -5.10 -5.10
CA PRO A 56 -7.85 -6.02 -5.95
C PRO A 56 -6.32 -5.87 -5.84
N GLY A 57 -5.80 -4.63 -5.78
CA GLY A 57 -4.38 -4.35 -5.63
C GLY A 57 -3.83 -4.78 -4.27
N ILE A 58 -4.61 -4.56 -3.20
CA ILE A 58 -4.28 -5.01 -1.85
C ILE A 58 -4.25 -6.54 -1.77
N ASP A 59 -5.28 -7.21 -2.29
CA ASP A 59 -5.36 -8.67 -2.32
C ASP A 59 -4.16 -9.26 -3.10
N ALA A 60 -3.78 -8.64 -4.22
CA ALA A 60 -2.60 -9.03 -5.00
C ALA A 60 -1.29 -8.83 -4.21
N ALA A 61 -1.13 -7.70 -3.51
CA ALA A 61 0.05 -7.41 -2.70
C ALA A 61 0.19 -8.41 -1.54
N VAL A 62 -0.92 -8.73 -0.86
CA VAL A 62 -0.97 -9.74 0.20
C VAL A 62 -0.62 -11.12 -0.36
N ALA A 63 -1.20 -11.51 -1.50
CA ALA A 63 -0.88 -12.79 -2.14
C ALA A 63 0.61 -12.90 -2.53
N LEU A 64 1.19 -11.82 -3.07
CA LEU A 64 2.62 -11.73 -3.38
C LEU A 64 3.47 -11.85 -2.10
N ALA A 65 3.14 -11.11 -1.05
CA ALA A 65 3.84 -11.18 0.23
C ALA A 65 3.82 -12.60 0.82
N ARG A 66 2.68 -13.30 0.74
CA ARG A 66 2.56 -14.69 1.18
C ARG A 66 3.37 -15.66 0.33
N ARG A 67 3.32 -15.52 -1.00
CA ARG A 67 4.15 -16.30 -1.92
C ARG A 67 5.64 -16.13 -1.60
N GLU A 68 6.03 -14.93 -1.21
CA GLU A 68 7.40 -14.58 -0.84
C GLU A 68 7.68 -14.69 0.66
N GLY A 69 6.81 -15.33 1.45
CA GLY A 69 7.03 -15.53 2.89
C GLY A 69 7.38 -14.26 3.67
N LEU A 70 6.83 -13.11 3.26
CA LEU A 70 7.00 -11.83 3.95
C LEU A 70 5.95 -11.73 5.08
N PRO A 71 6.32 -11.16 6.24
CA PRO A 71 5.34 -10.75 7.25
C PRO A 71 4.34 -9.75 6.67
N VAL A 72 3.05 -9.97 6.94
CA VAL A 72 1.97 -9.05 6.58
C VAL A 72 1.40 -8.46 7.87
N ILE A 73 1.49 -7.13 8.00
CA ILE A 73 1.06 -6.38 9.17
C ILE A 73 -0.04 -5.42 8.73
N TYR A 74 -1.22 -5.55 9.33
CA TYR A 74 -2.33 -4.63 9.10
C TYR A 74 -2.37 -3.57 10.20
N LEU A 75 -2.48 -2.31 9.80
CA LEU A 75 -2.79 -1.19 10.70
C LEU A 75 -4.30 -0.96 10.64
N GLN A 76 -4.96 -0.99 11.80
CA GLN A 76 -6.41 -0.88 11.92
C GLN A 76 -6.81 0.22 12.91
N ASP A 77 -7.66 1.13 12.46
CA ASP A 77 -8.41 2.07 13.29
C ASP A 77 -9.68 1.42 13.89
N ASP A 78 -10.55 2.22 14.51
CA ASP A 78 -11.80 1.77 15.14
C ASP A 78 -12.95 1.48 14.13
N SER A 79 -12.66 1.39 12.83
CA SER A 79 -13.65 0.98 11.81
C SER A 79 -14.19 -0.44 12.08
N PRO A 80 -15.44 -0.75 11.67
CA PRO A 80 -16.01 -2.07 11.87
C PRO A 80 -15.11 -3.19 11.32
N PRO A 81 -14.86 -4.28 12.07
CA PRO A 81 -13.95 -5.35 11.66
C PRO A 81 -14.27 -5.93 10.27
N ASP A 82 -15.55 -6.10 9.96
CA ASP A 82 -16.03 -6.67 8.68
C ASP A 82 -15.83 -5.73 7.49
N SER A 83 -15.48 -4.46 7.73
CA SER A 83 -15.18 -3.51 6.66
C SER A 83 -13.74 -3.61 6.14
N TYR A 84 -12.84 -4.29 6.86
CA TYR A 84 -11.43 -4.36 6.48
C TYR A 84 -11.18 -5.28 5.29
N PHE A 85 -10.31 -4.85 4.38
CA PHE A 85 -9.81 -5.67 3.27
C PHE A 85 -8.72 -6.61 3.77
N ALA A 86 -9.11 -7.60 4.56
CA ALA A 86 -8.21 -8.70 4.90
C ALA A 86 -8.09 -9.62 3.67
N GLY A 87 -6.97 -9.53 2.96
CA GLY A 87 -6.63 -10.45 1.87
C GLY A 87 -6.24 -11.85 2.37
N ASP A 88 -6.04 -12.00 3.68
CA ASP A 88 -5.74 -13.24 4.38
C ASP A 88 -6.41 -13.34 5.76
N CYS A 89 -6.78 -14.58 6.14
CA CYS A 89 -7.39 -14.84 7.45
C CYS A 89 -6.38 -15.01 8.59
N ALA A 90 -5.09 -15.03 8.28
CA ALA A 90 -4.01 -15.25 9.24
C ALA A 90 -2.86 -14.26 9.02
N PRO A 91 -3.09 -12.94 9.17
CA PRO A 91 -2.01 -11.95 9.21
C PRO A 91 -0.94 -12.31 10.24
N GLU A 92 0.29 -11.82 10.04
CA GLU A 92 1.31 -11.92 11.11
C GLU A 92 0.86 -11.13 12.34
N ARG A 93 0.35 -9.91 12.09
CA ARG A 93 -0.19 -9.02 13.11
C ARG A 93 -1.32 -8.15 12.56
N ARG A 94 -2.25 -7.82 13.44
CA ARG A 94 -3.20 -6.70 13.30
C ARG A 94 -2.87 -5.74 14.43
N ILE A 95 -2.48 -4.51 14.11
CA ILE A 95 -2.04 -3.51 15.08
C ILE A 95 -3.02 -2.34 15.07
N ARG A 96 -3.45 -1.91 16.26
CA ARG A 96 -4.28 -0.72 16.41
C ARG A 96 -3.46 0.51 16.05
N SER A 97 -4.00 1.34 15.17
CA SER A 97 -3.42 2.56 14.65
C SER A 97 -4.55 3.51 14.31
N GLU A 98 -4.64 4.67 14.96
CA GLU A 98 -5.69 5.66 14.74
C GLU A 98 -5.39 6.54 13.51
N GLY A 99 -4.12 6.90 13.33
CA GLY A 99 -3.66 7.86 12.32
C GLY A 99 -2.64 7.30 11.33
N GLY A 100 -2.34 6.00 11.36
CA GLY A 100 -1.31 5.37 10.52
C GLY A 100 0.05 5.25 11.23
N GLU A 101 0.12 5.59 12.52
CA GLU A 101 1.27 5.28 13.37
C GLU A 101 1.51 3.76 13.43
N LEU A 102 2.77 3.37 13.43
CA LEU A 102 3.19 1.98 13.40
C LEU A 102 3.20 1.40 14.81
N GLY A 103 3.80 2.11 15.77
CA GLY A 103 3.92 1.63 17.15
C GLY A 103 4.83 0.40 17.34
N PHE A 104 5.52 -0.05 16.29
CA PHE A 104 6.48 -1.15 16.29
C PHE A 104 7.74 -0.83 15.46
N GLY A 105 8.79 -1.64 15.63
CA GLY A 105 10.05 -1.54 14.89
C GLY A 105 9.94 -2.10 13.48
N VAL A 106 10.13 -1.26 12.46
CA VAL A 106 10.09 -1.66 11.04
C VAL A 106 11.32 -2.48 10.63
N PRO A 107 11.26 -3.28 9.54
CA PRO A 107 12.43 -3.93 8.97
C PRO A 107 13.59 -2.97 8.64
N ASP A 108 14.82 -3.48 8.62
CA ASP A 108 16.01 -2.67 8.33
C ASP A 108 16.17 -2.32 6.84
N ASP A 109 15.72 -3.22 5.94
CA ASP A 109 16.09 -3.16 4.53
C ASP A 109 14.94 -2.65 3.66
N ALA A 110 13.73 -3.21 3.80
CA ALA A 110 12.62 -2.80 2.96
C ALA A 110 11.24 -2.85 3.63
N VAL A 111 10.38 -1.95 3.20
CA VAL A 111 8.95 -1.95 3.52
C VAL A 111 8.19 -1.92 2.21
N VAL A 112 7.20 -2.80 2.09
CA VAL A 112 6.20 -2.77 1.03
C VAL A 112 4.93 -2.20 1.62
N SER A 113 4.28 -1.29 0.91
CA SER A 113 3.19 -0.49 1.45
C SER A 113 2.00 -0.43 0.50
N VAL A 114 0.82 -0.70 1.06
CA VAL A 114 -0.49 -0.55 0.41
C VAL A 114 -1.52 -0.03 1.43
N GLY A 115 -2.73 0.26 0.97
CA GLY A 115 -3.79 0.84 1.77
C GLY A 115 -3.87 2.36 1.61
N GLY A 116 -4.18 3.09 2.65
CA GLY A 116 -4.38 4.52 2.51
C GLY A 116 -4.79 5.15 3.82
N HIS A 117 -5.19 6.41 3.81
CA HIS A 117 -5.19 7.36 2.69
C HIS A 117 -3.78 7.85 2.38
N LEU A 118 -3.42 7.94 1.09
CA LEU A 118 -2.12 8.46 0.61
C LEU A 118 -1.74 9.78 1.31
N GLU A 119 -2.66 10.74 1.36
CA GLU A 119 -2.41 12.09 1.87
C GLU A 119 -2.63 12.23 3.39
N MET A 120 -3.00 11.15 4.10
CA MET A 120 -3.22 11.17 5.55
C MET A 120 -2.49 10.01 6.21
N CYS A 121 -3.20 8.94 6.58
CA CYS A 121 -2.65 7.87 7.39
C CYS A 121 -1.50 7.11 6.72
N LEU A 122 -1.53 6.91 5.40
CA LEU A 122 -0.40 6.30 4.71
C LEU A 122 0.84 7.21 4.72
N SER A 123 0.65 8.52 4.60
CA SER A 123 1.74 9.51 4.73
C SER A 123 2.38 9.44 6.12
N VAL A 124 1.57 9.28 7.17
CA VAL A 124 2.05 9.07 8.55
C VAL A 124 2.85 7.78 8.65
N SER A 125 2.33 6.66 8.14
CA SER A 125 3.05 5.38 8.13
C SER A 125 4.40 5.49 7.42
N TRP A 126 4.45 6.11 6.24
CA TRP A 126 5.70 6.34 5.50
C TRP A 126 6.66 7.26 6.26
N HIS A 127 6.15 8.30 6.91
CA HIS A 127 6.98 9.18 7.74
C HIS A 127 7.60 8.42 8.92
N GLU A 128 6.85 7.55 9.60
CA GLU A 128 7.38 6.74 10.69
C GLU A 128 8.42 5.72 10.23
N VAL A 129 8.22 5.08 9.06
CA VAL A 129 9.24 4.22 8.44
C VAL A 129 10.55 5.00 8.29
N LEU A 130 10.49 6.18 7.65
CA LEU A 130 11.67 7.01 7.43
C LEU A 130 12.30 7.51 8.74
N LEU A 131 11.48 7.91 9.72
CA LEU A 131 11.96 8.39 11.01
C LEU A 131 12.67 7.29 11.81
N GLN A 132 12.20 6.04 11.71
CA GLN A 132 12.89 4.90 12.32
C GLN A 132 14.20 4.61 11.59
N TRP A 133 14.18 4.61 10.26
CA TRP A 133 15.36 4.41 9.43
C TRP A 133 16.43 5.49 9.62
N SER A 134 16.06 6.75 9.80
CA SER A 134 17.02 7.85 9.99
C SER A 134 17.80 7.75 11.30
N LYS A 135 17.27 7.03 12.30
CA LYS A 135 17.90 6.78 13.59
C LYS A 135 18.80 5.54 13.61
N ARG A 136 18.88 4.79 12.51
CA ARG A 136 19.64 3.53 12.40
C ARG A 136 20.92 3.72 11.58
N PRO A 137 21.92 2.82 11.72
CA PRO A 137 23.14 2.86 10.91
C PRO A 137 22.84 2.99 9.40
N PRO A 138 23.60 3.80 8.65
CA PRO A 138 23.33 4.00 7.24
C PRO A 138 23.41 2.70 6.44
N ARG A 139 22.33 2.41 5.71
CA ARG A 139 22.16 1.27 4.80
C ARG A 139 21.27 1.68 3.64
N SER A 140 21.38 0.96 2.51
CA SER A 140 20.43 1.11 1.41
C SER A 140 19.08 0.53 1.82
N ARG A 141 18.01 1.28 1.59
CA ARG A 141 16.64 0.94 2.00
C ARG A 141 15.64 1.21 0.89
N THR A 142 14.57 0.42 0.84
CA THR A 142 13.54 0.54 -0.18
C THR A 142 12.15 0.62 0.44
N LEU A 143 11.40 1.67 0.10
CA LEU A 143 9.96 1.74 0.30
C LEU A 143 9.28 1.44 -1.04
N THR A 144 8.68 0.26 -1.17
CA THR A 144 7.93 -0.15 -2.37
C THR A 144 6.44 0.11 -2.17
N VAL A 145 5.79 0.70 -3.16
CA VAL A 145 4.37 1.06 -3.13
C VAL A 145 3.67 0.45 -4.34
N PHE A 146 2.60 -0.31 -4.12
CA PHE A 146 1.71 -0.75 -5.19
C PHE A 146 0.58 0.25 -5.38
N MET A 147 0.59 0.95 -6.51
CA MET A 147 -0.25 2.12 -6.74
C MET A 147 -1.73 1.77 -6.93
N ASP A 148 -2.04 0.58 -7.46
CA ASP A 148 -3.40 0.05 -7.52
C ASP A 148 -3.95 -0.34 -6.14
N GLY A 149 -3.08 -0.62 -5.17
CA GLY A 149 -3.42 -0.93 -3.78
C GLY A 149 -3.44 0.30 -2.88
N VAL A 150 -3.21 1.50 -3.40
CA VAL A 150 -3.19 2.74 -2.59
C VAL A 150 -4.35 3.64 -2.96
N TYR A 151 -5.16 4.08 -1.98
CA TYR A 151 -6.23 5.05 -2.24
C TYR A 151 -5.82 6.47 -1.86
N SER A 152 -6.27 7.41 -2.68
CA SER A 152 -5.93 8.82 -2.68
C SER A 152 -7.20 9.64 -2.91
N ASN A 153 -7.26 10.84 -2.34
CA ASN A 153 -8.28 11.84 -2.71
C ASN A 153 -7.73 12.92 -3.66
N ALA A 154 -6.53 12.69 -4.18
CA ALA A 154 -5.80 13.59 -5.06
C ALA A 154 -5.61 15.01 -4.48
N LYS A 155 -5.55 15.17 -3.16
CA LYS A 155 -5.36 16.49 -2.51
C LYS A 155 -4.06 17.20 -2.86
N ALA A 156 -3.07 16.48 -3.39
CA ALA A 156 -1.81 17.04 -3.87
C ALA A 156 -1.89 17.61 -5.30
N ILE A 157 -3.07 17.54 -5.94
CA ILE A 157 -3.38 18.18 -7.22
C ILE A 157 -4.02 19.54 -6.92
N ASP A 158 -3.36 20.60 -7.35
CA ASP A 158 -3.85 21.98 -7.19
C ASP A 158 -4.79 22.35 -8.33
N GLU A 159 -5.70 23.29 -8.10
CA GLU A 159 -6.63 23.78 -9.15
C GLU A 159 -5.91 24.39 -10.36
N GLN A 160 -4.65 24.82 -10.18
CA GLN A 160 -3.82 25.38 -11.24
C GLN A 160 -3.04 24.31 -12.03
N ASP A 161 -3.04 23.05 -11.58
CA ASP A 161 -2.39 21.98 -12.33
C ASP A 161 -3.14 21.71 -13.65
N PRO A 162 -2.43 21.45 -14.75
CA PRO A 162 -3.04 21.29 -16.08
C PRO A 162 -4.00 20.09 -16.20
N TYR A 163 -3.98 19.18 -15.22
CA TYR A 163 -4.80 17.98 -15.16
C TYR A 163 -5.95 18.07 -14.13
N TYR A 164 -6.12 19.20 -13.44
CA TYR A 164 -7.18 19.39 -12.45
C TYR A 164 -8.60 19.23 -13.04
N ASP A 165 -8.82 19.75 -14.24
CA ASP A 165 -10.12 19.62 -14.92
C ASP A 165 -10.45 18.15 -15.24
N ALA A 166 -9.44 17.37 -15.63
CA ALA A 166 -9.60 15.95 -15.90
C ALA A 166 -9.90 15.18 -14.60
N LEU A 167 -9.21 15.52 -13.51
CA LEU A 167 -9.50 15.00 -12.17
C LEU A 167 -10.95 15.29 -11.78
N SER A 168 -11.35 16.56 -11.84
CA SER A 168 -12.69 17.00 -11.46
C SER A 168 -13.79 16.27 -12.24
N ARG A 169 -13.61 16.10 -13.55
CA ARG A 169 -14.54 15.33 -14.39
C ARG A 169 -14.59 13.86 -13.98
N PHE A 170 -13.43 13.23 -13.78
CA PHE A 170 -13.37 11.83 -13.39
C PHE A 170 -14.02 11.59 -12.02
N MET A 171 -13.73 12.44 -11.05
CA MET A 171 -14.31 12.41 -9.69
C MET A 171 -15.83 12.52 -9.73
N ASN A 172 -16.37 13.42 -10.56
CA ASN A 172 -17.82 13.54 -10.75
C ASN A 172 -18.47 12.27 -11.33
N VAL A 173 -17.76 11.54 -12.20
CA VAL A 173 -18.25 10.28 -12.77
C VAL A 173 -18.22 9.16 -11.72
N VAL A 174 -17.12 9.00 -11.00
CA VAL A 174 -16.96 7.86 -10.06
C VAL A 174 -17.83 7.97 -8.80
N THR A 175 -18.28 9.18 -8.49
CA THR A 175 -19.20 9.46 -7.36
C THR A 175 -20.66 9.56 -7.75
N TYR A 176 -20.97 9.59 -9.06
CA TYR A 176 -22.33 9.78 -9.53
C TYR A 176 -23.29 8.71 -8.98
N GLY A 177 -24.43 9.15 -8.43
CA GLY A 177 -25.49 8.26 -7.95
C GLY A 177 -25.19 7.49 -6.67
N ARG A 178 -24.06 7.73 -5.99
CA ARG A 178 -23.75 7.08 -4.71
C ARG A 178 -24.62 7.64 -3.58
N PRO A 179 -25.34 6.78 -2.82
CA PRO A 179 -26.19 7.22 -1.73
C PRO A 179 -25.41 8.06 -0.72
N GLY A 180 -25.91 9.26 -0.42
CA GLY A 180 -25.31 10.18 0.55
C GLY A 180 -24.31 11.19 -0.01
N GLY A 181 -23.88 11.04 -1.29
CA GLY A 181 -22.70 11.74 -1.79
C GLY A 181 -21.49 11.23 -1.02
N GLU A 182 -20.59 10.51 -1.68
CA GLU A 182 -19.37 10.07 -1.00
C GLU A 182 -18.68 11.32 -0.44
N HIS A 183 -18.63 11.47 0.89
CA HIS A 183 -18.21 12.73 1.52
C HIS A 183 -16.81 13.12 1.00
N TRP A 184 -16.01 12.11 0.63
CA TRP A 184 -14.67 12.24 0.08
C TRP A 184 -14.44 11.21 -1.04
N PRO A 185 -14.65 11.54 -2.33
CA PRO A 185 -14.32 10.63 -3.42
C PRO A 185 -12.88 10.15 -3.37
N LYS A 186 -12.65 8.89 -3.75
CA LYS A 186 -11.33 8.27 -3.81
C LYS A 186 -11.01 7.67 -5.17
N LEU A 187 -9.73 7.74 -5.50
CA LEU A 187 -9.08 7.07 -6.61
C LEU A 187 -7.99 6.16 -6.07
N THR A 188 -7.65 5.12 -6.80
CA THR A 188 -6.34 4.50 -6.59
C THR A 188 -5.24 5.49 -7.02
N LEU A 189 -4.03 5.39 -6.46
CA LEU A 189 -2.89 6.18 -6.90
C LEU A 189 -2.59 5.91 -8.39
N LEU A 190 -2.82 4.68 -8.86
CA LEU A 190 -2.70 4.33 -10.27
C LEU A 190 -3.74 5.08 -11.14
N GLU A 191 -5.00 5.15 -10.72
CA GLU A 191 -6.02 5.96 -11.39
C GLU A 191 -5.64 7.45 -11.40
N THR A 192 -5.11 7.99 -10.29
CA THR A 192 -4.62 9.37 -10.22
C THR A 192 -3.51 9.63 -11.24
N LEU A 193 -2.53 8.72 -11.37
CA LEU A 193 -1.51 8.84 -12.41
C LEU A 193 -2.07 8.66 -13.82
N GLY A 194 -3.10 7.84 -14.01
CA GLY A 194 -3.80 7.70 -15.29
C GLY A 194 -4.49 8.99 -15.76
N ILE A 195 -4.90 9.85 -14.82
CA ILE A 195 -5.42 11.20 -15.12
C ILE A 195 -4.29 12.15 -15.52
N ILE A 196 -3.11 11.99 -14.92
CA ILE A 196 -1.91 12.76 -15.23
C ILE A 196 -1.21 12.11 -16.43
N ILE A 197 -1.66 12.43 -17.65
CA ILE A 197 -1.21 11.72 -18.86
C ILE A 197 0.29 11.92 -19.17
N GLU A 198 0.85 13.07 -18.81
CA GLU A 198 2.24 13.39 -19.12
C GLU A 198 3.22 12.70 -18.15
N PRO A 199 4.16 11.86 -18.64
CA PRO A 199 5.05 11.08 -17.76
C PRO A 199 5.90 11.95 -16.81
N ALA A 200 6.35 13.11 -17.26
CA ALA A 200 7.10 14.03 -16.42
C ALA A 200 6.24 14.56 -15.26
N ALA A 201 4.97 14.88 -15.53
CA ALA A 201 4.02 15.34 -14.53
C ALA A 201 3.63 14.23 -13.55
N GLN A 202 3.57 12.97 -13.98
CA GLN A 202 3.38 11.83 -13.06
C GLN A 202 4.54 11.73 -12.06
N ILE A 203 5.78 11.86 -12.54
CA ILE A 203 6.96 11.86 -11.67
C ILE A 203 6.90 13.05 -10.71
N ASP A 204 6.54 14.24 -11.18
CA ASP A 204 6.41 15.42 -10.32
C ASP A 204 5.34 15.22 -9.24
N TYR A 205 4.18 14.67 -9.58
CA TYR A 205 3.13 14.33 -8.63
C TYR A 205 3.63 13.32 -7.59
N LEU A 206 4.29 12.24 -8.03
CA LEU A 206 4.88 11.26 -7.12
C LEU A 206 5.89 11.91 -6.15
N VAL A 207 6.71 12.84 -6.63
CA VAL A 207 7.64 13.61 -5.77
C VAL A 207 6.88 14.45 -4.73
N ARG A 208 5.75 15.09 -5.11
CA ARG A 208 4.94 15.90 -4.19
C ARG A 208 4.32 15.07 -3.05
N VAL A 209 3.91 13.83 -3.33
CA VAL A 209 3.26 12.95 -2.33
C VAL A 209 4.24 12.15 -1.48
N LEU A 210 5.55 12.22 -1.75
CA LEU A 210 6.54 11.58 -0.90
C LEU A 210 6.51 12.17 0.51
N PRO A 211 6.79 11.35 1.55
CA PRO A 211 7.01 11.87 2.89
C PRO A 211 8.20 12.85 2.86
N ASN A 212 8.29 13.77 3.82
CA ASN A 212 9.35 14.79 3.88
C ASN A 212 10.74 14.17 4.21
N TRP A 213 11.29 13.44 3.25
CA TRP A 213 12.55 12.70 3.34
C TRP A 213 13.72 13.65 3.46
N ALA A 214 13.67 14.82 2.80
CA ALA A 214 14.75 15.80 2.81
C ALA A 214 15.04 16.34 4.22
N ARG A 215 14.00 16.47 5.06
CA ARG A 215 14.15 16.87 6.47
C ARG A 215 14.40 15.68 7.41
N THR A 216 14.06 14.46 6.99
CA THR A 216 14.06 13.28 7.86
C THR A 216 15.35 12.46 7.75
N MET A 217 15.89 12.33 6.52
CA MET A 217 17.02 11.46 6.22
C MET A 217 18.34 12.23 6.23
N PRO A 218 19.46 11.59 6.63
CA PRO A 218 20.77 12.23 6.55
C PRO A 218 21.13 12.65 5.10
N PRO A 219 21.82 13.79 4.90
CA PRO A 219 22.19 14.29 3.57
C PRO A 219 23.14 13.33 2.81
N ALA A 220 23.83 12.44 3.52
CA ALA A 220 24.69 11.42 2.92
C ALA A 220 23.94 10.42 2.02
N TYR A 221 22.62 10.29 2.16
CA TYR A 221 21.81 9.39 1.35
C TYR A 221 21.70 9.86 -0.11
N ARG A 222 21.87 8.93 -1.04
CA ARG A 222 21.36 9.08 -2.40
C ARG A 222 19.88 8.75 -2.39
N VAL A 223 19.02 9.65 -2.88
CA VAL A 223 17.57 9.45 -2.88
C VAL A 223 17.08 9.29 -4.31
N GLU A 224 16.39 8.18 -4.56
CA GLU A 224 15.95 7.76 -5.88
C GLU A 224 14.44 7.46 -5.89
N LEU A 225 13.76 7.97 -6.90
CA LEU A 225 12.39 7.59 -7.25
C LEU A 225 12.45 6.64 -8.45
N TRP A 226 11.91 5.45 -8.25
CA TRP A 226 11.76 4.41 -9.25
C TRP A 226 10.29 4.25 -9.59
N LEU A 227 10.02 4.00 -10.87
CA LEU A 227 8.69 3.75 -11.39
C LEU A 227 8.74 2.51 -12.27
N ASN A 228 7.94 1.50 -11.92
CA ASN A 228 7.83 0.24 -12.67
C ASN A 228 9.18 -0.45 -12.92
N GLY A 229 10.06 -0.44 -11.91
CA GLY A 229 11.36 -1.11 -11.96
C GLY A 229 12.46 -0.36 -12.70
N ALA A 230 12.22 0.89 -13.12
CA ALA A 230 13.22 1.76 -13.71
C ALA A 230 13.45 3.02 -12.85
N LEU A 231 14.69 3.52 -12.84
CA LEU A 231 15.01 4.81 -12.22
C LEU A 231 14.33 5.93 -13.00
N ALA A 232 13.32 6.55 -12.40
CA ALA A 232 12.57 7.64 -13.01
C ALA A 232 13.22 9.00 -12.70
N ARG A 233 13.66 9.22 -11.45
CA ARG A 233 14.34 10.45 -11.06
C ARG A 233 15.28 10.26 -9.87
N ARG A 234 16.46 10.87 -9.92
CA ARG A 234 17.31 11.08 -8.75
C ARG A 234 16.90 12.37 -8.06
N LEU A 235 16.44 12.29 -6.81
CA LEU A 235 15.97 13.43 -6.03
C LEU A 235 17.09 14.11 -5.26
N GLN A 236 18.06 13.33 -4.79
CA GLN A 236 19.26 13.83 -4.10
C GLN A 236 20.48 12.98 -4.49
N GLY A 237 21.61 13.65 -4.73
CA GLY A 237 22.90 12.98 -4.84
C GLY A 237 23.41 12.55 -3.46
N GLY A 238 24.04 11.37 -3.37
CA GLY A 238 24.66 10.94 -2.12
C GLY A 238 26.08 11.50 -1.95
N GLU A 239 26.56 11.55 -0.72
CA GLU A 239 27.93 11.97 -0.42
C GLU A 239 28.89 10.78 -0.50
N GLY A 240 29.90 10.88 -1.36
CA GLY A 240 30.94 9.86 -1.54
C GLY A 240 30.59 8.72 -2.50
N ARG A 241 31.58 7.87 -2.80
CA ARG A 241 31.47 6.78 -3.79
C ARG A 241 30.53 5.65 -3.37
N MET A 242 30.29 5.48 -2.07
CA MET A 242 29.49 4.38 -1.49
C MET A 242 28.29 4.92 -0.69
N ALA A 243 27.69 6.01 -1.15
CA ALA A 243 26.54 6.59 -0.49
C ALA A 243 25.37 5.58 -0.40
N PRO A 244 24.75 5.39 0.78
CA PRO A 244 23.59 4.53 0.93
C PRO A 244 22.41 5.08 0.10
N VAL A 245 21.57 4.18 -0.42
CA VAL A 245 20.44 4.55 -1.29
C VAL A 245 19.14 4.47 -0.52
N LEU A 246 18.36 5.54 -0.50
CA LEU A 246 16.94 5.47 -0.17
C LEU A 246 16.16 5.44 -1.48
N ARG A 247 15.49 4.31 -1.73
CA ARG A 247 14.66 4.10 -2.91
C ARG A 247 13.18 4.20 -2.54
N PHE A 248 12.45 5.05 -3.24
CA PHE A 248 10.99 5.00 -3.34
C PHE A 248 10.65 4.28 -4.64
N ASP A 249 10.10 3.07 -4.57
CA ASP A 249 9.79 2.24 -5.74
C ASP A 249 8.28 2.13 -5.93
N PHE A 250 7.74 2.90 -6.88
CA PHE A 250 6.34 2.86 -7.24
C PHE A 250 6.12 1.82 -8.33
N ARG A 251 5.19 0.90 -8.10
CA ARG A 251 4.80 -0.16 -9.03
C ARG A 251 3.32 -0.05 -9.32
N ASP A 252 2.93 -0.25 -10.57
CA ASP A 252 1.52 -0.21 -10.96
C ASP A 252 0.70 -1.22 -10.14
N SER A 253 1.18 -2.46 -10.05
CA SER A 253 0.47 -3.55 -9.38
C SER A 253 1.39 -4.67 -8.91
N ALA A 254 0.93 -5.43 -7.91
CA ALA A 254 1.52 -6.69 -7.48
C ALA A 254 1.10 -7.90 -8.34
N LEU A 255 0.23 -7.70 -9.33
CA LEU A 255 -0.28 -8.75 -10.21
C LEU A 255 0.75 -9.30 -11.20
N ASP A 256 1.89 -8.65 -11.38
CA ASP A 256 2.96 -9.17 -12.25
C ASP A 256 3.51 -10.49 -11.69
N PRO A 257 3.35 -11.62 -12.39
CA PRO A 257 3.82 -12.92 -11.92
C PRO A 257 5.34 -13.03 -11.90
N ALA A 258 6.06 -12.18 -12.63
CA ALA A 258 7.53 -12.14 -12.63
C ALA A 258 8.11 -11.24 -11.53
N LEU A 259 7.26 -10.46 -10.85
CA LEU A 259 7.70 -9.57 -9.79
C LEU A 259 8.18 -10.35 -8.57
N SER A 260 9.35 -9.93 -8.08
CA SER A 260 9.90 -10.40 -6.81
C SER A 260 10.35 -9.23 -5.93
N LEU A 261 9.98 -9.27 -4.65
CA LEU A 261 10.36 -8.27 -3.63
C LEU A 261 11.63 -8.68 -2.88
N ARG A 262 12.14 -9.89 -3.14
CA ARG A 262 13.36 -10.46 -2.56
C ARG A 262 14.62 -10.18 -3.38
N GLN A 263 14.52 -9.59 -4.57
CA GLN A 263 15.71 -9.30 -5.35
C GLN A 263 16.56 -8.21 -4.67
N PRO A 264 17.85 -8.48 -4.42
CA PRO A 264 18.74 -7.49 -3.84
C PRO A 264 18.86 -6.30 -4.80
N ASN A 265 18.89 -5.10 -4.23
CA ASN A 265 19.30 -3.90 -4.95
C ASN A 265 20.65 -4.17 -5.64
N PRO A 266 20.78 -3.99 -6.97
CA PRO A 266 22.10 -3.97 -7.61
C PRO A 266 22.95 -2.81 -7.11
#